data_AF-A0A953RAR6-F1
#
_entry.id   AF-A0A953RAR6-F1
#
_cell.length_a   1.000
_cell.length_b   1.000
_cell.length_c   1.000
_cell.angle_alpha   90.00
_cell.angle_beta   90.00
_cell.angle_gamma   90.00
#
_symmetry.space_group_name_H-M   'P 1'
#
loop_
_entity.id
_entity.type
_entity.pdbx_description
1 polymer ?
#
loop_
_entity_poly.entity_id
_entity_poly.type
_entity_poly.pdbx_seq_one_letter_code
_entity_poly.pdbx_strand_id
1 'polypeptide(L)' 'RTLRQHRELILNYFRAQKLFSSGVVEGLNNKAKVTMRKSYGFRTYRVLELALYHSLAKLPEPEQTHEFF' A
#
# COMPACT_ATOMS: atom_id res chain seq x y z
N ARG A 1 -18.63 -1.03 -21.05
CA ARG A 1 -19.66 -1.65 -20.17
C ARG A 1 -19.45 -1.28 -18.69
N THR A 2 -18.21 -1.20 -18.21
CA THR A 2 -17.79 -0.86 -16.83
C THR A 2 -18.19 0.53 -16.33
N LEU A 3 -18.03 1.61 -17.12
CA LEU A 3 -18.31 2.98 -16.65
C LEU A 3 -19.79 3.23 -16.30
N ARG A 4 -20.72 2.70 -17.10
CA ARG A 4 -22.16 2.84 -16.82
C ARG A 4 -22.57 2.04 -15.57
N GLN A 5 -21.93 0.91 -15.33
CA GLN A 5 -22.18 0.06 -14.14
C GLN A 5 -21.66 0.71 -12.85
N HIS A 6 -20.56 1.46 -12.90
CA HIS A 6 -19.95 2.12 -11.74
C HIS A 6 -20.27 3.61 -11.64
N ARG A 7 -21.27 4.09 -12.39
CA ARG A 7 -21.61 5.51 -12.53
C ARG A 7 -21.83 6.19 -11.17
N GLU A 8 -22.55 5.54 -10.26
CA GLU A 8 -22.86 6.13 -8.96
C GLU A 8 -21.62 6.38 -8.11
N LEU A 9 -20.71 5.40 -8.03
CA LEU A 9 -19.45 5.54 -7.29
C LEU A 9 -18.56 6.63 -7.88
N ILE A 10 -18.49 6.73 -9.20
CA ILE A 10 -17.72 7.77 -9.90
C ILE A 10 -18.28 9.16 -9.57
N LEU A 11 -19.61 9.31 -9.57
CA LEU A 11 -20.25 10.59 -9.26
C LEU A 11 -20.05 11.03 -7.81
N ASN A 12 -19.85 10.10 -6.87
CA ASN A 12 -19.57 10.45 -5.47
C ASN A 12 -18.26 11.24 -5.33
N TYR A 13 -17.24 10.96 -6.14
CA TYR A 13 -15.99 11.73 -6.13
C TYR A 13 -16.21 13.21 -6.48
N PHE A 14 -17.07 13.48 -7.47
CA PHE A 14 -17.42 14.85 -7.88
C PHE A 14 -18.34 15.54 -6.86
N ARG A 15 -19.31 14.81 -6.30
CA ARG A 15 -20.19 15.32 -5.22
C ARG A 15 -19.41 15.69 -3.97
N ALA A 16 -18.40 14.89 -3.62
CA ALA A 16 -17.47 15.17 -2.54
C ALA A 16 -16.45 16.27 -2.89
N GLN A 17 -16.52 16.88 -4.08
CA GLN A 17 -15.66 18.00 -4.50
C GLN A 17 -14.16 17.74 -4.31
N LYS A 18 -13.70 16.50 -4.53
CA LYS A 18 -12.30 16.09 -4.29
C LYS A 18 -11.81 16.34 -2.85
N LEU A 19 -12.70 16.22 -1.85
CA LEU A 19 -12.36 16.36 -0.43
C LEU A 19 -11.15 15.52 -0.02
N PHE A 20 -10.93 14.39 -0.69
CA PHE A 20 -9.79 13.51 -0.47
C PHE A 20 -8.90 13.44 -1.71
N SER A 21 -7.58 13.54 -1.49
CA SER A 21 -6.57 13.32 -2.52
C SER A 21 -6.34 11.82 -2.72
N SER A 22 -6.44 11.35 -3.95
CA SER A 22 -6.06 9.98 -4.31
C SER A 22 -4.55 9.72 -4.19
N GLY A 23 -3.73 10.77 -4.05
CA GLY A 23 -2.26 10.64 -4.00
C GLY A 23 -1.75 9.82 -2.81
N VAL A 24 -2.43 9.88 -1.66
CA VAL A 24 -2.06 9.07 -0.48
C VAL A 24 -2.25 7.58 -0.78
N VAL A 25 -3.41 7.22 -1.35
CA VAL A 25 -3.74 5.83 -1.72
C VAL A 25 -2.79 5.33 -2.81
N GLU A 26 -2.49 6.17 -3.80
CA GLU A 26 -1.54 5.84 -4.86
C GLU A 26 -0.13 5.60 -4.31
N GLY A 27 0.35 6.47 -3.41
CA GLY A 27 1.64 6.33 -2.74
C GLY A 27 1.73 5.03 -1.93
N LEU A 28 0.70 4.71 -1.15
CA LEU A 28 0.63 3.46 -0.38
C LEU A 28 0.62 2.22 -1.28
N ASN A 29 -0.17 2.24 -2.36
CA ASN A 29 -0.21 1.14 -3.32
C ASN A 29 1.14 0.90 -4.00
N ASN A 30 1.84 1.98 -4.37
CA ASN A 30 3.18 1.88 -4.94
C ASN A 30 4.19 1.30 -3.92
N LYS A 31 4.12 1.74 -2.66
CA LYS A 31 4.98 1.21 -1.59
C LYS A 31 4.73 -0.28 -1.34
N ALA A 32 3.47 -0.69 -1.24
CA ALA A 32 3.08 -2.10 -1.10
C ALA A 32 3.61 -2.95 -2.26
N LYS A 33 3.47 -2.48 -3.51
CA LYS A 33 3.97 -3.16 -4.71
C LYS A 33 5.48 -3.37 -4.67
N VAL A 34 6.24 -2.38 -4.22
CA VAL A 34 7.70 -2.49 -4.07
C VAL A 34 8.06 -3.49 -2.96
N THR A 35 7.39 -3.43 -1.80
CA THR A 35 7.61 -4.39 -0.70
C THR A 35 7.33 -5.83 -1.15
N MET A 36 6.24 -6.05 -1.89
CA MET A 36 5.92 -7.37 -2.45
C MET A 36 7.02 -7.89 -3.39
N ARG A 37 7.56 -7.03 -4.26
CA ARG A 37 8.67 -7.39 -5.17
C ARG A 37 9.95 -7.72 -4.43
N LYS A 38 10.31 -6.94 -3.41
CA LYS A 38 11.46 -7.23 -2.52
C LYS A 38 11.29 -8.57 -1.80
N SER A 39 10.04 -8.95 -1.52
CA SER A 39 9.68 -10.18 -0.81
C SER A 39 9.58 -11.42 -1.70
N TYR A 40 9.80 -11.30 -3.02
CA TYR A 40 9.60 -12.38 -4.00
C TYR A 40 10.44 -13.64 -3.73
N GLY A 41 11.53 -13.54 -2.97
CA GLY A 41 12.38 -14.67 -2.56
C GLY A 41 11.98 -15.35 -1.24
N PHE A 42 10.99 -14.83 -0.52
CA PHE A 42 10.58 -15.41 0.76
C PHE A 42 9.69 -16.64 0.57
N ARG A 43 10.00 -17.70 1.32
CA ARG A 43 9.38 -19.02 1.17
C ARG A 43 7.93 -19.11 1.68
N THR A 44 7.44 -18.10 2.39
CA THR A 44 6.10 -18.11 2.99
C THR A 44 5.42 -16.76 2.90
N TYR A 45 4.10 -16.78 2.80
CA TYR A 45 3.26 -15.58 2.79
C TYR A 45 3.40 -14.75 4.07
N ARG A 46 3.64 -15.39 5.22
CA ARG A 46 3.79 -14.72 6.51
C ARG A 46 4.92 -13.69 6.53
N VAL A 47 6.00 -13.95 5.79
CA VAL A 47 7.11 -12.99 5.70
C VAL A 47 6.72 -11.76 4.88
N LEU A 48 5.95 -11.96 3.80
CA LEU A 48 5.40 -10.85 3.02
C LEU A 48 4.45 -9.99 3.85
N GLU A 49 3.56 -10.63 4.62
CA GLU A 49 2.64 -9.94 5.53
C GLU A 49 3.39 -9.11 6.57
N LEU A 50 4.40 -9.69 7.22
CA LEU A 50 5.26 -8.98 8.17
C LEU A 50 5.97 -7.78 7.52
N ALA A 51 6.57 -7.99 6.34
CA ALA A 51 7.23 -6.94 5.58
C ALA A 51 6.29 -5.79 5.21
N LEU A 52 5.02 -6.09 4.86
CA LEU A 52 4.00 -5.09 4.60
C LEU A 52 3.63 -4.30 5.87
N TYR A 53 3.51 -4.96 7.02
CA TYR A 53 3.26 -4.26 8.29
C TYR A 53 4.39 -3.29 8.64
N HIS A 54 5.65 -3.73 8.58
CA HIS A 54 6.78 -2.85 8.86
C HIS A 54 6.88 -1.69 7.85
N SER A 55 6.70 -1.95 6.55
CA SER A 55 6.86 -0.91 5.53
C SER A 55 5.70 0.10 5.52
N LEU A 56 4.45 -0.34 5.72
CA LEU A 56 3.28 0.55 5.62
C LEU A 56 2.91 1.20 6.95
N ALA A 57 3.01 0.47 8.06
CA ALA A 57 2.56 0.92 9.37
C ALA A 57 3.69 1.40 10.29
N LYS A 58 4.96 1.35 9.83
CA LYS A 58 6.14 1.86 10.56
C LYS A 58 6.22 1.26 11.98
N LEU A 59 6.00 -0.06 12.08
CA LEU A 59 6.12 -0.78 13.35
C LEU A 59 7.55 -0.68 13.88
N PRO A 60 7.72 -0.67 15.22
CA PRO A 60 9.04 -0.70 15.82
C PRO A 60 9.81 -1.94 15.37
N GLU A 61 11.05 -1.74 14.99
CA GLU A 61 11.99 -2.79 14.65
C GLU A 61 12.90 -3.06 15.87
N PRO A 62 13.37 -4.30 16.07
CA PRO A 62 14.33 -4.59 17.12
C PRO A 62 15.64 -3.82 16.89
N GLU A 63 16.33 -3.45 17.96
CA GLU A 63 17.67 -2.88 17.86
C GLU A 63 18.61 -3.89 17.21
N GLN A 64 19.27 -3.48 16.13
CA GLN A 64 20.23 -4.31 15.42
C GLN A 64 21.65 -3.96 15.87
N THR A 65 22.47 -4.97 16.14
CA THR A 65 23.88 -4.79 16.52
C THR A 65 24.72 -4.18 15.39
N HIS A 66 24.29 -4.35 14.13
CA HIS A 66 25.00 -3.92 12.94
C HIS A 66 24.04 -3.26 11.96
N GLU A 67 24.41 -2.08 11.46
CA GLU A 67 23.75 -1.42 10.33
C GLU A 67 24.56 -1.67 9.06
N PHE A 68 23.90 -2.13 8.00
CA PHE A 68 24.49 -2.24 6.68
C PHE A 68 23.94 -1.11 5.81
N PHE A 69 24.84 -0.30 5.24
CA PHE A 69 24.53 0.89 4.44
C PHE A 69 24.11 0.54 3.00
#